data_AF-A0A3M6K5R6-F1
#
_entry.id   AF-A0A3M6K5R6-F1
#
_cell.length_a   1.000
_cell.length_b   1.000
_cell.length_c   1.000
_cell.angle_alpha   90.00
_cell.angle_beta   90.00
_cell.angle_gamma   90.00
#
_symmetry.space_group_name_H-M   'P 1'
#
loop_
_entity.id
_entity.type
_entity.pdbx_description
1 polymer ?
#
loop_
_entity_poly.entity_id
_entity_poly.type
_entity_poly.pdbx_seq_one_letter_code
_entity_poly.pdbx_strand_id
1 'polypeptide(L)'
;MPKLTLPTHLEDKIFEIKYDDDVVLKITSYFPLTEYEKHEINSILDMDFSGYHSIFTDTVSDEEWNRTKEQIKKRFNDELFGIDKKS
;
A
#
# COMPACT_ATOMS: atom_id res chain seq x y z
N MET A 1 -15.16 -14.25 -2.41
CA MET A 1 -14.89 -13.93 -3.84
C MET A 1 -13.48 -13.38 -3.91
N PRO A 2 -12.69 -13.67 -4.96
CA PRO A 2 -11.24 -13.69 -4.84
C PRO A 2 -10.78 -12.28 -4.47
N LYS A 3 -10.30 -12.14 -3.23
CA LYS A 3 -9.47 -11.00 -2.86
C LYS A 3 -8.43 -10.89 -3.95
N LEU A 4 -8.24 -9.70 -4.51
CA LEU A 4 -7.15 -9.41 -5.42
C LEU A 4 -5.89 -10.11 -4.91
N THR A 5 -5.46 -11.18 -5.59
CA THR A 5 -4.31 -11.97 -5.13
C THR A 5 -3.07 -11.27 -5.61
N LEU A 6 -2.64 -10.29 -4.82
CA LEU A 6 -1.38 -9.62 -5.06
C LEU A 6 -0.24 -10.51 -4.56
N PRO A 7 0.90 -10.51 -5.24
CA PRO A 7 2.10 -11.14 -4.73
C PRO A 7 2.55 -10.46 -3.43
N THR A 8 3.20 -11.23 -2.55
CA THR A 8 3.55 -10.81 -1.19
C THR A 8 4.39 -9.54 -1.14
N HIS A 9 5.23 -9.26 -2.14
CA HIS A 9 6.01 -8.02 -2.21
C HIS A 9 5.15 -6.77 -2.39
N LEU A 10 4.02 -6.89 -3.09
CA LEU A 10 3.04 -5.81 -3.25
C LEU A 10 2.10 -5.72 -2.05
N GLU A 11 1.60 -6.86 -1.58
CA GLU A 11 0.68 -6.91 -0.44
C GLU A 11 1.31 -6.27 0.82
N ASP A 12 2.60 -6.51 1.06
CA ASP A 12 3.30 -5.92 2.21
C ASP A 12 3.38 -4.38 2.16
N LYS A 13 3.49 -3.81 0.95
CA LYS A 13 3.62 -2.37 0.71
C LYS A 13 2.27 -1.65 0.67
N ILE A 14 1.19 -2.39 0.43
CA ILE A 14 -0.16 -1.85 0.37
C ILE A 14 -0.73 -1.76 1.78
N PHE A 15 -1.20 -0.58 2.13
CA PHE A 15 -1.85 -0.33 3.40
C PHE A 15 -3.34 -0.67 3.32
N GLU A 16 -4.00 -0.18 2.28
CA GLU A 16 -5.44 -0.37 2.09
C GLU A 16 -5.77 -0.40 0.59
N ILE A 17 -6.71 -1.26 0.22
CA ILE A 17 -7.36 -1.22 -1.09
C ILE A 17 -8.85 -0.97 -0.86
N LYS A 18 -9.36 0.12 -1.46
CA LYS A 18 -10.79 0.41 -1.50
C LYS A 18 -11.40 -0.14 -2.77
N TYR A 19 -12.53 -0.81 -2.58
CA TYR A 19 -13.34 -1.40 -3.63
C TYR A 19 -14.68 -0.65 -3.68
N ASP A 20 -15.21 -0.46 -4.89
CA ASP A 20 -16.61 -0.08 -5.15
C ASP A 20 -17.27 -1.24 -5.84
N ASP A 21 -18.17 -1.91 -5.14
CA ASP A 21 -18.67 -3.23 -5.48
C ASP A 21 -17.52 -4.21 -5.81
N ASP A 22 -17.22 -4.39 -7.10
CA ASP A 22 -16.21 -5.32 -7.62
C ASP A 22 -15.01 -4.60 -8.29
N VAL A 23 -14.98 -3.27 -8.29
CA VAL A 23 -13.95 -2.47 -8.96
C VAL A 23 -13.00 -1.86 -7.93
N VAL A 24 -11.70 -1.95 -8.18
CA VAL A 24 -10.71 -1.25 -7.35
C VAL A 24 -10.85 0.26 -7.60
N LEU A 25 -11.29 0.98 -6.56
CA LEU A 25 -11.44 2.43 -6.57
C LEU A 25 -10.13 3.13 -6.25
N LYS A 26 -9.42 2.63 -5.25
CA LYS A 26 -8.25 3.29 -4.69
C LYS A 26 -7.29 2.27 -4.07
N ILE A 27 -6.02 2.36 -4.44
CA ILE A 27 -4.95 1.60 -3.77
C ILE A 27 -4.13 2.61 -2.98
N THR A 28 -4.08 2.42 -1.66
CA THR A 28 -3.27 3.22 -0.75
C THR A 28 -2.11 2.37 -0.27
N SER A 29 -0.89 2.74 -0.64
CA SER A 29 0.36 2.12 -0.20
C SER A 29 1.06 2.97 0.87
N TYR A 30 2.00 2.38 1.60
CA TYR A 30 2.84 3.16 2.51
C TYR A 30 3.68 4.18 1.74
N PHE A 31 4.39 3.74 0.70
CA PHE A 31 5.21 4.58 -0.18
C PHE A 31 4.71 4.55 -1.62
N PRO A 32 5.11 5.50 -2.47
CA PRO A 32 4.79 5.49 -3.89
C PRO A 32 5.29 4.19 -4.53
N LEU A 33 4.38 3.44 -5.16
CA LEU A 33 4.74 2.26 -5.93
C LEU A 33 5.57 2.67 -7.14
N THR A 34 6.54 1.82 -7.48
CA THR A 34 7.32 1.96 -8.70
C THR A 34 6.46 1.72 -9.94
N GLU A 35 6.92 2.20 -11.10
CA GLU A 35 6.21 1.97 -12.37
C GLU A 35 6.07 0.48 -12.71
N TYR A 36 7.06 -0.34 -12.32
CA TYR A 36 7.00 -1.79 -12.47
C TYR A 36 5.85 -2.41 -11.67
N GLU A 37 5.73 -2.03 -10.40
CA GLU A 37 4.67 -2.51 -9.50
C GLU A 37 3.28 -2.06 -9.96
N LYS A 38 3.14 -0.81 -10.43
CA LYS A 38 1.88 -0.33 -11.00
C LYS A 38 1.49 -1.11 -12.25
N HIS A 39 2.46 -1.41 -13.11
CA HIS A 39 2.22 -2.22 -14.30
C HIS A 39 1.80 -3.65 -13.93
N GLU A 40 2.43 -4.25 -12.92
CA GLU A 40 2.08 -5.58 -12.40
C GLU A 40 0.65 -5.59 -11.86
N ILE A 41 0.26 -4.60 -11.06
CA ILE A 41 -1.11 -4.46 -10.55
C ILE A 41 -2.12 -4.25 -11.68
N ASN A 42 -1.83 -3.36 -12.64
CA ASN A 42 -2.69 -3.16 -13.81
C ASN A 42 -2.87 -4.46 -14.61
N SER A 43 -1.82 -5.27 -14.71
CA SER A 43 -1.88 -6.59 -15.36
C SER A 43 -2.75 -7.59 -14.59
N ILE A 44 -2.71 -7.55 -13.25
CA ILE A 44 -3.54 -8.41 -12.38
C ILE A 44 -5.01 -7.98 -12.42
N LEU A 45 -5.26 -6.67 -12.47
CA LEU A 45 -6.60 -6.11 -12.56
C LEU A 45 -7.21 -6.19 -13.96
N ASP A 46 -6.39 -6.51 -14.98
CA ASP A 46 -6.76 -6.47 -16.40
C ASP A 46 -7.37 -5.12 -16.82
N MET A 47 -6.89 -4.03 -16.21
CA MET A 47 -7.34 -2.66 -16.50
C MET A 47 -6.24 -1.63 -16.23
N ASP A 48 -6.34 -0.49 -16.91
CA ASP A 48 -5.46 0.64 -16.67
C ASP A 48 -5.93 1.44 -15.44
N PHE A 49 -5.50 0.99 -14.26
CA PHE A 49 -5.79 1.64 -13.00
C PHE A 49 -4.78 2.76 -12.73
N SER A 50 -5.28 3.93 -12.30
CA SER A 50 -4.44 5.11 -11.98
C SER A 50 -4.68 5.66 -10.57
N GLY A 51 -5.58 5.07 -9.79
CA GLY A 51 -5.96 5.50 -8.45
C GLY A 51 -4.94 5.18 -7.36
N TYR A 52 -3.64 5.19 -7.68
CA TYR A 52 -2.55 4.92 -6.74
C TYR A 52 -2.30 6.11 -5.83
N HIS A 53 -2.32 5.85 -4.53
CA HIS A 53 -2.02 6.84 -3.50
C HIS A 53 -1.01 6.26 -2.54
N SER A 54 -0.15 7.11 -2.02
CA SER A 54 0.80 6.75 -0.97
C SER A 54 0.59 7.60 0.27
N ILE A 55 0.80 7.00 1.44
CA ILE A 55 0.77 7.68 2.73
C ILE A 55 1.96 8.64 2.83
N PHE A 56 3.14 8.13 2.49
CA PHE A 56 4.37 8.89 2.41
C PHE A 56 4.66 9.26 0.97
N THR A 57 5.28 10.42 0.76
CA THR A 57 5.72 10.88 -0.57
C THR A 57 7.12 10.42 -0.92
N ASP A 58 7.85 9.86 0.05
CA ASP A 58 9.22 9.40 -0.13
C ASP A 58 9.26 8.11 -0.95
N THR A 59 10.12 8.07 -1.96
CA THR A 59 10.39 6.83 -2.70
C THR A 59 11.40 6.01 -1.93
N VAL A 60 11.07 4.76 -1.64
CA VAL A 60 11.91 3.85 -0.87
C VAL A 60 12.23 2.62 -1.72
N SER A 61 13.50 2.25 -1.79
CA SER A 61 13.94 1.04 -2.50
C SER A 61 13.50 -0.23 -1.78
N ASP A 62 13.48 -1.38 -2.46
CA ASP A 62 13.10 -2.66 -1.82
C ASP A 62 14.00 -3.03 -0.64
N GLU A 63 15.30 -2.69 -0.73
CA GLU A 63 16.25 -2.92 0.36
C GLU A 63 15.91 -2.06 1.57
N GLU A 64 15.68 -0.77 1.35
CA GLU A 64 15.29 0.16 2.41
C GLU A 64 13.93 -0.20 2.99
N TRP A 65 12.96 -0.59 2.15
CA TRP A 65 11.66 -1.07 2.59
C TRP A 65 11.81 -2.26 3.51
N ASN A 66 12.58 -3.29 3.13
CA ASN A 66 12.79 -4.45 3.99
C ASN A 66 13.48 -4.11 5.32
N ARG A 67 14.34 -3.08 5.33
CA ARG A 67 15.01 -2.60 6.56
C ARG A 67 14.12 -1.74 7.43
N THR A 68 13.18 -0.99 6.84
CA THR A 68 12.39 0.05 7.52
C THR A 68 10.93 -0.33 7.75
N LYS A 69 10.39 -1.35 7.06
CA LYS A 69 8.97 -1.74 7.11
C LYS A 69 8.45 -1.94 8.53
N GLU A 70 9.23 -2.57 9.40
CA GLU A 70 8.87 -2.80 10.80
C GLU A 70 8.74 -1.48 11.56
N GLN A 71 9.66 -0.53 11.34
CA GLN A 71 9.63 0.78 11.97
C GLN A 71 8.47 1.62 11.46
N ILE A 72 8.18 1.55 10.16
CA ILE A 72 7.08 2.28 9.54
C ILE A 72 5.74 1.73 10.01
N LYS A 73 5.54 0.41 9.96
CA LYS A 73 4.33 -0.25 10.47
C LYS A 73 4.12 0.09 11.95
N LYS A 74 5.19 0.06 12.75
CA LYS A 74 5.15 0.45 14.16
C LYS A 74 4.78 1.93 14.34
N ARG A 75 5.47 2.83 13.65
CA ARG A 75 5.25 4.28 13.76
C ARG A 75 3.87 4.69 13.27
N PHE A 76 3.38 4.07 12.19
CA PHE A 76 2.05 4.31 11.67
C PHE A 76 0.96 3.85 12.66
N ASN A 77 1.16 2.69 13.27
CA ASN A 77 0.30 2.20 14.36
C ASN A 77 0.36 3.14 15.59
N ASP A 78 1.56 3.55 15.99
CA ASP A 78 1.76 4.49 17.10
C ASP A 78 1.17 5.89 16.80
N GLU A 79 1.15 6.36 15.55
CA GLU A 79 0.53 7.64 15.17
C GLU A 79 -1.00 7.54 15.07
N LEU A 80 -1.55 6.40 14.60
CA LEU A 80 -3.00 6.15 14.56
C LEU A 80 -3.60 5.95 15.96
N PHE A 81 -2.89 5.26 16.86
CA PHE A 81 -3.38 4.93 18.21
C PHE A 81 -2.77 5.80 19.31
N GLY A 82 -1.77 6.64 19.00
CA GLY A 82 -1.12 7.54 19.96
C GLY A 82 -1.96 8.74 20.37
N ILE A 83 -3.11 8.96 19.72
CA ILE A 83 -4.03 10.06 20.05
C ILE A 83 -4.87 9.73 21.30
N ASP A 84 -4.96 8.45 21.72
CA ASP A 84 -5.78 8.01 22.86
C ASP A 84 -4.98 7.74 24.16
N LYS A 85 -3.79 8.35 24.30
CA LYS A 85 -3.07 8.38 25.59
C LYS A 85 -2.93 9.80 26.13
N LYS A 86 -4.04 10.54 26.14
CA LYS A 86 -4.28 11.63 27.08
C LYS A 86 -5.73 11.61 27.55
N SER A 87 -6.01 10.75 28.54
CA SER A 87 -6.91 11.07 29.66
C SER A 87 -6.58 10.17 30.84
#